data_AF-A0A0M0SWX2-F1
#
_entry.id   AF-A0A0M0SWX2-F1
#
_cell.length_a   1.000
_cell.length_b   1.000
_cell.length_c   1.000
_cell.angle_alpha   90.00
_cell.angle_beta   90.00
_cell.angle_gamma   90.00
#
_symmetry.space_group_name_H-M   'P 1'
#
loop_
_entity.id
_entity.type
_entity.pdbx_description
1 polymer ?
#
loop_
_entity_poly.entity_id
_entity_poly.type
_entity_poly.pdbx_seq_one_letter_code
_entity_poly.pdbx_strand_id
1 'polypeptide(L)'
;MILRHMTHRHHMKSIVTRGGLSPIFQVDAPKGLIAFEVDPPNDAYRTHFHQLKTDWVDGDVVTLEFDGERMQAAGFEILHQEEDTRSQQAERLGVPLGEIGAYAFIRNFVSLDYLVESSREKISEYY
;
A
#
# COMPACT_ATOMS: atom_id res chain seq x y z
N MET A 1 -1.12 13.93 -3.95
CA MET A 1 -1.75 12.59 -3.91
C MET A 1 -0.89 11.67 -3.06
N ILE A 2 -1.49 10.96 -2.11
CA ILE A 2 -0.83 9.94 -1.29
C ILE A 2 -1.13 8.55 -1.85
N LEU A 3 -0.09 7.73 -1.98
CA LEU A 3 -0.20 6.32 -2.33
C LEU A 3 0.19 5.48 -1.12
N ARG A 4 -0.78 4.80 -0.53
CA ARG A 4 -0.59 3.97 0.66
C ARG A 4 -0.46 2.50 0.30
N HIS A 5 0.66 1.88 0.67
CA HIS A 5 0.90 0.46 0.57
C HIS A 5 0.82 -0.19 1.96
N MET A 6 0.10 -1.31 2.07
CA MET A 6 0.01 -2.12 3.29
C MET A 6 0.79 -3.41 3.10
N THR A 7 1.62 -3.75 4.07
CA THR A 7 2.45 -4.95 4.06
C THR A 7 2.56 -5.58 5.44
N HIS A 8 3.14 -6.78 5.51
CA HIS A 8 3.40 -7.45 6.77
C HIS A 8 4.74 -7.00 7.34
N ARG A 9 4.83 -6.82 8.66
CA ARG A 9 6.07 -6.43 9.37
C ARG A 9 7.26 -7.34 9.07
N HIS A 10 7.01 -8.63 8.83
CA HIS A 10 8.05 -9.60 8.46
C HIS A 10 8.76 -9.25 7.13
N HIS A 11 8.08 -8.58 6.21
CA HIS A 11 8.65 -8.19 4.92
C HIS A 11 9.47 -6.91 4.98
N MET A 12 9.33 -6.12 6.05
CA MET A 12 9.98 -4.82 6.18
C MET A 12 11.49 -4.88 6.04
N LYS A 13 12.14 -5.86 6.69
CA LYS A 13 13.60 -6.04 6.56
C LYS A 13 14.01 -6.27 5.09
N SER A 14 13.26 -7.07 4.34
CA SER A 14 13.54 -7.33 2.92
C SER A 14 13.30 -6.09 2.05
N ILE A 15 12.22 -5.34 2.33
CA ILE A 15 11.88 -4.11 1.61
C ILE A 15 12.97 -3.05 1.83
N VAL A 16 13.39 -2.84 3.08
CA VAL A 16 14.44 -1.87 3.44
C VAL A 16 15.78 -2.27 2.84
N THR A 17 16.22 -3.52 3.00
CA THR A 17 17.50 -4.00 2.43
C THR A 17 17.56 -3.84 0.91
N ARG A 18 16.44 -4.02 0.21
CA ARG A 18 16.36 -3.81 -1.24
C ARG A 18 16.17 -2.34 -1.63
N GLY A 19 15.80 -1.48 -0.69
CA GLY A 19 15.51 -0.06 -0.93
C GLY A 19 14.16 0.22 -1.57
N GLY A 20 13.20 -0.73 -1.53
CA GLY A 20 11.88 -0.48 -2.13
C GLY A 20 10.96 -1.68 -2.32
N LEU A 21 9.76 -1.35 -2.81
CA LEU A 21 8.72 -2.29 -3.17
C LEU A 21 8.99 -2.84 -4.56
N SER A 22 8.87 -4.16 -4.70
CA SER A 22 9.06 -4.85 -5.97
C SER A 22 7.79 -5.62 -6.34
N PRO A 23 7.37 -5.57 -7.62
CA PRO A 23 6.16 -6.26 -8.10
C PRO A 23 6.27 -7.80 -8.02
N ILE A 24 7.48 -8.33 -7.85
CA ILE A 24 7.75 -9.78 -7.80
C ILE A 24 7.27 -10.39 -6.47
N PHE A 25 7.19 -9.59 -5.40
CA PHE A 25 6.89 -10.05 -4.05
C PHE A 25 5.45 -9.74 -3.61
N GLN A 26 4.60 -9.35 -4.56
CA GLN A 26 3.22 -8.95 -4.28
C GLN A 26 2.32 -10.18 -4.35
N VAL A 27 1.61 -10.44 -3.26
CA VAL A 27 0.72 -11.60 -3.12
C VAL A 27 -0.73 -11.23 -3.47
N ASP A 28 -1.11 -9.97 -3.22
CA ASP A 28 -2.50 -9.50 -3.27
C ASP A 28 -2.81 -8.52 -4.41
N ALA A 29 -1.82 -8.30 -5.28
CA ALA A 29 -1.98 -7.49 -6.48
C ALA A 29 -1.99 -8.40 -7.71
N PRO A 30 -2.60 -7.98 -8.84
CA PRO A 30 -2.44 -8.69 -10.10
C PRO A 30 -0.96 -8.89 -10.42
N LYS A 31 -0.62 -10.04 -11.01
CA LYS A 31 0.77 -10.46 -11.23
C LYS A 31 1.59 -9.36 -11.92
N GLY A 32 2.69 -8.97 -11.28
CA GLY A 32 3.58 -7.93 -11.81
C GLY A 32 3.17 -6.49 -11.47
N LEU A 33 2.21 -6.29 -10.57
CA LEU A 33 1.78 -4.99 -10.09
C LEU A 33 2.03 -4.84 -8.59
N ILE A 34 2.24 -3.61 -8.15
CA ILE A 34 2.23 -3.19 -6.75
C ILE A 34 0.93 -2.42 -6.50
N ALA A 35 0.15 -2.84 -5.52
CA ALA A 35 -1.12 -2.21 -5.18
C ALA A 35 -0.94 -1.09 -4.15
N PHE A 36 -1.68 -0.01 -4.36
CA PHE A 36 -1.77 1.14 -3.47
C PHE A 36 -3.24 1.53 -3.27
N GLU A 37 -3.56 1.98 -2.07
CA GLU A 37 -4.73 2.82 -1.80
C GLU A 37 -4.36 4.28 -2.11
N VAL A 38 -5.20 4.96 -2.88
CA VAL A 38 -5.03 6.34 -3.33
C VAL A 38 -5.83 7.26 -2.43
N ASP A 39 -5.16 8.30 -1.94
CA ASP A 39 -5.73 9.36 -1.10
C ASP A 39 -6.66 8.78 -0.01
N PRO A 40 -6.09 7.96 0.90
CA PRO A 40 -6.87 7.30 1.95
C PRO A 40 -7.69 8.33 2.73
N PRO A 41 -9.03 8.18 2.80
CA PRO A 41 -9.90 9.17 3.43
C PRO A 41 -9.77 9.14 4.96
N ASN A 42 -9.40 7.99 5.52
CA ASN A 42 -9.18 7.76 6.94
C ASN A 42 -8.29 6.52 7.16
N ASP A 43 -8.26 6.04 8.41
CA ASP A 43 -7.46 4.89 8.83
C ASP A 43 -8.27 3.58 8.94
N ALA A 44 -9.57 3.56 8.62
CA ALA A 44 -10.42 2.38 8.77
C ALA A 44 -9.92 1.21 7.93
N TYR A 45 -9.58 1.45 6.66
CA TYR A 45 -9.01 0.39 5.82
C TYR A 45 -7.71 -0.16 6.38
N ARG A 46 -6.81 0.70 6.90
CA ARG A 46 -5.57 0.29 7.59
C ARG A 46 -5.87 -0.58 8.81
N THR A 47 -6.77 -0.15 9.68
CA THR A 47 -7.14 -0.85 10.92
C THR A 47 -7.74 -2.24 10.65
N HIS A 48 -8.50 -2.38 9.57
CA HIS A 48 -9.18 -3.63 9.27
C HIS A 48 -8.43 -4.53 8.26
N PHE A 49 -7.37 -4.03 7.60
CA PHE A 49 -6.67 -4.75 6.52
C PHE A 49 -6.21 -6.16 6.90
N HIS A 50 -5.77 -6.38 8.15
CA HIS A 50 -5.34 -7.70 8.62
C HIS A 50 -6.44 -8.76 8.47
N GLN A 51 -7.72 -8.38 8.56
CA GLN A 51 -8.88 -9.27 8.43
C GLN A 51 -9.06 -9.81 7.00
N LEU A 52 -8.42 -9.18 6.00
CA LEU A 52 -8.39 -9.68 4.62
C LEU A 52 -7.34 -10.79 4.41
N LYS A 53 -6.53 -11.09 5.44
CA LYS A 53 -5.42 -12.04 5.39
C LYS A 53 -5.66 -13.18 6.36
N THR A 54 -5.44 -14.41 5.90
CA THR A 54 -5.75 -15.61 6.68
C THR A 54 -5.00 -15.70 8.01
N ASP A 55 -3.79 -15.12 8.09
CA ASP A 55 -2.87 -15.33 9.22
C ASP A 55 -2.25 -14.04 9.78
N TRP A 56 -2.80 -12.86 9.47
CA TRP A 56 -2.25 -11.60 9.99
C TRP A 56 -3.06 -11.11 11.19
N VAL A 57 -2.38 -10.58 12.21
CA VAL A 57 -3.04 -9.83 13.30
C VAL A 57 -2.84 -8.33 13.12
N ASP A 58 -3.61 -7.52 13.85
CA ASP A 58 -3.59 -6.05 13.73
C ASP A 58 -2.17 -5.45 13.86
N GLY A 59 -1.37 -5.95 14.81
CA GLY A 59 0.01 -5.51 15.02
C GLY A 59 1.03 -5.96 13.97
N ASP A 60 0.59 -6.73 12.96
CA ASP A 60 1.46 -7.16 11.85
C ASP A 60 1.46 -6.21 10.66
N VAL A 61 0.43 -5.36 10.54
CA VAL A 61 0.28 -4.47 9.38
C VAL A 61 1.22 -3.29 9.52
N VAL A 62 2.06 -3.09 8.51
CA VAL A 62 2.89 -1.90 8.34
C VAL A 62 2.39 -1.13 7.14
N THR A 63 2.29 0.19 7.29
CA THR A 63 1.84 1.11 6.26
C THR A 63 3.01 1.93 5.73
N LEU A 64 3.14 1.97 4.41
CA LEU A 64 4.13 2.77 3.70
C LEU A 64 3.42 3.76 2.79
N GLU A 65 3.53 5.05 3.09
CA GLU A 65 2.92 6.12 2.31
C GLU A 65 3.96 6.78 1.42
N PHE A 66 3.63 6.88 0.14
CA PHE A 66 4.47 7.44 -0.91
C PHE A 66 3.86 8.72 -1.46
N ASP A 67 4.73 9.64 -1.86
CA ASP A 67 4.38 10.86 -2.56
C ASP A 67 4.08 10.53 -4.03
N GLY A 68 2.79 10.37 -4.33
CA GLY A 68 2.32 10.01 -5.67
C GLY A 68 2.59 11.08 -6.71
N GLU A 69 2.58 12.37 -6.33
CA GLU A 69 2.85 13.47 -7.26
C GLU A 69 4.32 13.48 -7.68
N ARG A 70 5.22 13.29 -6.71
CA ARG A 70 6.66 13.16 -6.99
C ARG A 70 6.97 11.93 -7.84
N MET A 71 6.25 10.82 -7.62
CA MET A 71 6.37 9.63 -8.45
C MET A 71 5.89 9.89 -9.88
N GLN A 72 4.73 10.53 -10.08
CA GLN A 72 4.24 10.89 -11.42
C GLN A 72 5.23 11.82 -12.14
N ALA A 73 5.77 12.82 -11.45
CA ALA A 73 6.79 13.72 -11.99
C ALA A 73 8.08 12.98 -12.39
N ALA A 74 8.39 11.87 -11.72
CA ALA A 74 9.50 10.98 -12.07
C ALA A 74 9.17 9.96 -13.17
N GLY A 75 7.98 10.01 -13.77
CA GLY A 75 7.58 9.17 -14.89
C GLY A 75 6.94 7.84 -14.50
N PHE A 76 6.49 7.66 -13.25
CA PHE A 76 5.73 6.48 -12.88
C PHE A 76 4.34 6.48 -13.53
N GLU A 77 4.01 5.39 -14.20
CA GLU A 77 2.65 5.13 -14.67
C GLU A 77 1.81 4.57 -13.52
N ILE A 78 0.78 5.33 -13.12
CA ILE A 78 -0.18 4.95 -12.08
C ILE A 78 -1.45 4.47 -12.78
N LEU A 79 -1.69 3.16 -12.70
CA LEU A 79 -2.80 2.50 -13.34
C LEU A 79 -3.97 2.46 -12.36
N HIS A 80 -5.02 3.20 -12.66
CA HIS A 80 -6.24 3.16 -11.86
C HIS A 80 -7.06 1.91 -12.18
N GLN A 81 -7.68 1.34 -11.15
CA GLN A 81 -8.59 0.23 -11.36
C GLN A 81 -9.90 0.72 -11.99
N GLU A 82 -10.29 0.13 -13.12
CA GLU A 82 -11.55 0.49 -13.81
C GLU A 82 -12.78 -0.08 -13.09
N GLU A 83 -12.67 -1.27 -12.49
CA GLU A 83 -13.74 -1.89 -11.70
C GLU A 83 -13.58 -1.59 -10.21
N ASP A 84 -14.62 -1.05 -9.58
CA ASP A 84 -14.61 -0.70 -8.16
C ASP A 84 -14.80 -1.94 -7.25
N THR A 85 -13.71 -2.68 -7.03
CA THR A 85 -13.69 -3.81 -6.09
C THR A 85 -13.67 -3.37 -4.61
N ARG A 86 -13.66 -2.06 -4.31
CA ARG A 86 -13.74 -1.57 -2.93
C ARG A 86 -15.05 -1.96 -2.28
N SER A 87 -16.12 -2.11 -3.05
CA SER A 87 -17.43 -2.59 -2.56
C SER A 87 -17.32 -3.95 -1.85
N GLN A 88 -16.63 -4.91 -2.47
CA GLN A 88 -16.42 -6.24 -1.90
C GLN A 88 -15.51 -6.21 -0.66
N GLN A 89 -14.48 -5.34 -0.67
CA GLN A 89 -13.60 -5.21 0.48
C GLN A 89 -14.30 -4.51 1.66
N ALA A 90 -15.04 -3.45 1.39
CA ALA A 90 -15.87 -2.73 2.36
C ALA A 90 -16.85 -3.66 3.06
N GLU A 91 -17.55 -4.50 2.28
CA GLU A 91 -18.46 -5.52 2.83
C GLU A 91 -17.72 -6.52 3.74
N ARG A 92 -16.58 -7.06 3.28
CA ARG A 92 -15.79 -8.02 4.07
C ARG A 92 -15.23 -7.44 5.36
N LEU A 93 -14.89 -6.16 5.35
CA LEU A 93 -14.33 -5.46 6.51
C LEU A 93 -15.41 -4.83 7.41
N GLY A 94 -16.67 -4.79 6.96
CA GLY A 94 -17.75 -4.12 7.68
C GLY A 94 -17.57 -2.60 7.78
N VAL A 95 -16.85 -1.99 6.82
CA VAL A 95 -16.63 -0.54 6.77
C VAL A 95 -17.43 0.10 5.63
N PRO A 96 -17.89 1.34 5.76
CA PRO A 96 -18.51 2.06 4.65
C PRO A 96 -17.56 2.21 3.45
N LEU A 97 -18.08 2.12 2.23
CA LEU A 97 -17.29 2.26 0.99
C LEU A 97 -16.47 3.55 0.94
N GLY A 98 -17.03 4.66 1.45
CA GLY A 98 -16.36 5.96 1.52
C GLY A 98 -15.17 6.02 2.47
N GLU A 99 -14.91 4.95 3.23
CA GLU A 99 -13.76 4.82 4.13
C GLU A 99 -12.59 4.04 3.51
N ILE A 100 -12.75 3.58 2.25
CA ILE A 100 -11.70 2.91 1.49
C ILE A 100 -11.33 3.79 0.28
N GLY A 101 -10.07 4.23 0.23
CA GLY A 101 -9.52 4.98 -0.89
C GLY A 101 -9.54 4.18 -2.20
N ALA A 102 -9.49 4.87 -3.34
CA ALA A 102 -9.45 4.23 -4.65
C ALA A 102 -8.20 3.33 -4.78
N TYR A 103 -8.24 2.29 -5.62
CA TYR A 103 -7.04 1.48 -5.88
C TYR A 103 -6.27 1.99 -7.10
N ALA A 104 -4.96 1.98 -6.96
CA ALA A 104 -4.04 2.17 -8.08
C ALA A 104 -2.91 1.14 -8.05
N PHE A 105 -2.34 0.91 -9.22
CA PHE A 105 -1.31 -0.08 -9.44
C PHE A 105 -0.10 0.50 -10.16
N ILE A 106 1.08 0.03 -9.80
CA ILE A 106 2.34 0.40 -10.44
C ILE A 106 3.07 -0.87 -10.87
N ARG A 107 3.55 -0.91 -12.12
CA ARG A 107 4.27 -2.06 -12.69
C ARG A 107 5.73 -2.15 -12.28
N ASN A 108 6.32 -1.01 -11.93
CA ASN A 108 7.76 -0.88 -11.72
C ASN A 108 8.15 -0.96 -10.24
N PHE A 109 9.44 -1.15 -9.99
CA PHE A 109 10.02 -1.01 -8.67
C PHE A 109 9.78 0.41 -8.11
N VAL A 110 9.31 0.51 -6.86
CA VAL A 110 9.06 1.78 -6.18
C VAL A 110 10.10 1.95 -5.07
N SER A 111 11.00 2.92 -5.26
CA SER A 111 12.04 3.26 -4.28
C SER A 111 11.44 3.84 -3.00
N LEU A 112 12.04 3.51 -1.85
CA LEU A 112 11.73 4.16 -0.56
C LEU A 112 12.06 5.66 -0.55
N ASP A 113 12.83 6.16 -1.52
CA ASP A 113 13.12 7.60 -1.66
C ASP A 113 11.86 8.44 -1.89
N TYR A 114 10.79 7.82 -2.40
CA TYR A 114 9.49 8.44 -2.63
C TYR A 114 8.56 8.37 -1.42
N LEU A 115 9.00 7.81 -0.28
CA LEU A 115 8.22 7.87 0.95
C LEU A 115 8.03 9.31 1.39
N VAL A 116 6.82 9.60 1.88
CA VAL A 116 6.56 10.81 2.66
C VAL A 116 7.33 10.78 3.98
N GLU A 117 7.60 11.94 4.55
CA GLU A 117 8.43 12.10 5.75
C GLU A 117 7.94 11.23 6.92
N SER A 118 6.64 11.26 7.21
CA SER A 118 6.03 10.48 8.30
C SER A 118 6.21 8.96 8.15
N SER A 119 6.27 8.45 6.91
CA SER A 119 6.54 7.03 6.65
C SER A 119 8.02 6.71 6.70
N ARG A 120 8.89 7.66 6.31
CA ARG A 120 10.34 7.52 6.40
C ARG A 120 10.81 7.36 7.85
N GLU A 121 10.22 8.12 8.76
CA GLU A 121 10.53 8.02 10.20
C GLU A 121 10.15 6.63 10.75
N LYS A 122 9.00 6.10 10.36
CA LYS A 122 8.53 4.77 10.80
C LYS A 122 9.39 3.62 10.32
N ILE A 123 9.98 3.72 9.11
CA ILE A 123 10.84 2.64 8.61
C ILE A 123 12.22 2.61 9.29
N SER A 124 12.60 3.66 10.02
CA SER A 124 13.89 3.73 10.73
C SER A 124 14.09 2.59 11.74
N GLU A 125 12.99 2.06 12.28
CA GLU A 125 12.96 0.94 13.24
C GLU A 125 13.37 -0.42 12.63
N TYR A 126 13.46 -0.50 11.30
CA TYR A 126 13.74 -1.74 10.57
C TYR A 126 15.14 -1.78 9.91
N TYR A 127 15.98 -0.77 10.17
CA TYR A 127 17.40 -0.73 9.76
C TYR A 127 18.31 -1.54 10.68
#